data_AF-A0A1T3NYI2-F1
#
_entry.id   AF-A0A1T3NYI2-F1
#
_cell.length_a   1.000
_cell.length_b   1.000
_cell.length_c   1.000
_cell.angle_alpha   90.00
_cell.angle_beta   90.00
_cell.angle_gamma   90.00
#
_symmetry.space_group_name_H-M   'P 1'
#
loop_
_entity.id
_entity.type
_entity.pdbx_description
1 polymer ?
#
loop_
_entity_poly.entity_id
_entity_poly.type
_entity_poly.pdbx_seq_one_letter_code
_entity_poly.pdbx_strand_id
1 'polypeptide(L)'
;MSTTHLGAESESVSFTDLSRNPKGVAARAAALGRLRVTHRDAPDMVLTTAAQAEHDEENLTTASRLFLALMKHDDGAKSLLLALPEVFPWVRHLDREEVRAFTVELVEALSDAAELGAGQAVHRAIVSWRATARINADPEQLRESLRPLDGDDFGPVEVRA
;
A
#
# COMPACT_ATOMS: atom_id res chain seq x y z
N MET A 1 15.73 8.15 -12.48
CA MET A 1 15.08 9.22 -11.71
C MET A 1 14.69 8.63 -10.37
N SER A 2 15.33 9.07 -9.31
CA SER A 2 15.12 8.54 -7.96
C SER A 2 13.76 8.98 -7.47
N THR A 3 12.85 8.03 -7.24
CA THR A 3 11.68 8.23 -6.39
C THR A 3 12.21 8.44 -4.98
N THR A 4 12.53 9.69 -4.66
CA THR A 4 12.79 10.16 -3.32
C THR A 4 11.60 9.71 -2.47
N HIS A 5 11.86 8.80 -1.54
CA HIS A 5 10.95 8.46 -0.46
C HIS A 5 10.56 9.77 0.23
N LEU A 6 9.38 10.32 -0.08
CA LEU A 6 8.85 11.51 0.58
C LEU A 6 8.33 11.15 1.98
N GLY A 7 9.16 10.44 2.74
CA GLY A 7 9.18 10.61 4.18
C GLY A 7 9.80 11.97 4.41
N ALA A 8 9.02 13.04 4.22
CA ALA A 8 9.26 14.26 4.98
C ALA A 8 9.48 13.79 6.42
N GLU A 9 10.64 14.14 7.02
CA GLU A 9 10.92 13.88 8.42
C GLU A 9 9.68 14.30 9.19
N SER A 10 8.86 13.31 9.55
CA SER A 10 7.52 13.59 10.01
C SER A 10 7.72 14.06 11.42
N GLU A 11 7.47 15.35 11.62
CA GLU A 11 7.54 16.00 12.92
C GLU A 11 6.79 15.12 13.91
N SER A 12 7.48 14.80 15.01
CA SER A 12 7.01 13.80 15.95
C SER A 12 6.99 14.31 17.38
N VAL A 13 6.06 13.75 18.15
CA VAL A 13 5.91 13.97 19.58
C VAL A 13 5.70 12.63 20.26
N SER A 14 6.08 12.50 21.52
CA SER A 14 5.74 11.27 22.26
C SER A 14 4.27 11.28 22.68
N PHE A 15 3.70 10.09 22.90
CA PHE A 15 2.38 9.96 23.51
C PHE A 15 2.32 10.64 24.90
N THR A 16 3.43 10.64 25.64
CA THR A 16 3.54 11.37 26.91
C THR A 16 3.39 12.88 26.72
N ASP A 17 3.96 13.47 25.65
CA ASP A 17 3.81 14.90 25.35
C ASP A 17 2.37 15.24 24.96
N LEU A 18 1.72 14.37 24.17
CA LEU A 18 0.30 14.49 23.84
C LEU A 18 -0.57 14.49 25.11
N SER A 19 -0.28 13.61 26.07
CA SER A 19 -0.99 13.54 27.36
C SER A 19 -0.76 14.81 28.21
N ARG A 20 0.46 15.34 28.23
CA ARG A 20 0.82 16.53 29.03
C ARG A 20 0.30 17.84 28.45
N ASN A 21 0.27 17.98 27.13
CA ASN A 21 -0.16 19.22 26.46
C ASN A 21 -1.05 18.93 25.24
N PRO A 22 -2.27 18.38 25.43
CA PRO A 22 -3.12 17.96 24.33
C PRO A 22 -3.53 19.10 23.39
N LYS A 23 -3.79 20.30 23.95
CA LYS A 23 -4.17 21.49 23.14
C LYS A 23 -3.02 21.97 22.26
N GLY A 24 -1.80 22.05 22.80
CA GLY A 24 -0.63 22.48 22.03
C GLY A 24 -0.27 21.48 20.93
N VAL A 25 -0.36 20.19 21.24
CA VAL A 25 -0.11 19.12 20.26
C VAL A 25 -1.18 19.10 19.16
N ALA A 26 -2.46 19.28 19.51
CA ALA A 26 -3.54 19.39 18.51
C ALA A 26 -3.38 20.63 17.60
N ALA A 27 -3.05 21.79 18.17
CA ALA A 27 -2.80 23.02 17.39
C ALA A 27 -1.61 22.84 16.44
N ARG A 28 -0.54 22.16 16.90
CA ARG A 28 0.62 21.83 16.08
C ARG A 28 0.26 20.86 14.96
N ALA A 29 -0.50 19.80 15.24
CA ALA A 29 -0.98 18.87 14.22
C ALA A 29 -1.85 19.56 13.17
N ALA A 30 -2.73 20.49 13.58
CA ALA A 30 -3.54 21.27 12.64
C ALA A 30 -2.68 22.20 11.76
N ALA A 31 -1.65 22.84 12.33
CA ALA A 31 -0.75 23.70 11.58
C ALA A 31 0.13 22.94 10.58
N LEU A 32 0.55 21.72 10.92
CA LEU A 32 1.39 20.86 10.08
C LEU A 32 0.59 19.97 9.12
N GLY A 33 -0.73 19.89 9.29
CA GLY A 33 -1.61 18.94 8.60
C GLY A 33 -1.51 17.50 9.12
N ARG A 34 -0.33 17.06 9.58
CA ARG A 34 -0.13 15.75 10.20
C ARG A 34 1.02 15.79 11.19
N LEU A 35 0.90 15.05 12.30
CA LEU A 35 1.94 14.93 13.32
C LEU A 35 2.06 13.47 13.75
N ARG A 36 3.28 12.91 13.73
CA ARG A 36 3.49 11.54 14.22
C ARG A 36 3.51 11.53 15.75
N VAL A 37 2.76 10.63 16.35
CA VAL A 37 2.74 10.39 17.79
C VAL A 37 3.42 9.05 18.05
N THR A 38 4.58 9.09 18.70
CA THR A 38 5.34 7.87 19.00
C THR A 38 4.87 7.22 20.30
N HIS A 39 4.76 5.89 20.30
CA HIS A 39 4.37 5.12 21.48
C HIS A 39 5.39 4.01 21.74
N ARG A 40 5.83 3.87 22.99
CA ARG A 40 6.89 2.90 23.34
C ARG A 40 6.44 1.46 23.10
N ASP A 41 5.20 1.16 23.49
CA ASP A 41 4.68 -0.21 23.60
C ASP A 41 3.57 -0.50 22.58
N ALA A 42 3.41 0.36 21.56
CA ALA A 42 2.37 0.25 20.54
C ALA A 42 2.84 0.89 19.24
N PRO A 43 2.20 0.59 18.09
CA PRO A 43 2.52 1.27 16.83
C PRO A 43 2.35 2.78 16.94
N ASP A 44 3.23 3.51 16.25
CA ASP A 44 3.10 4.96 16.11
C ASP A 44 1.77 5.33 15.47
N MET A 45 1.20 6.44 15.94
CA MET A 45 -0.03 7.01 15.41
C MET A 45 0.25 8.28 14.61
N VAL A 46 -0.72 8.72 13.82
CA VAL A 46 -0.71 10.04 13.18
C VAL A 46 -1.89 10.83 13.71
N LEU A 47 -1.61 12.02 14.25
CA LEU A 47 -2.63 13.00 14.59
C LEU A 47 -2.81 13.96 13.41
N THR A 48 -4.03 14.05 12.92
CA THR A 48 -4.46 15.00 11.88
C THR A 48 -5.85 15.53 12.23
N THR A 49 -6.31 16.56 11.53
CA THR A 49 -7.70 17.02 11.68
C THR A 49 -8.63 16.05 10.95
N ALA A 50 -9.86 15.88 11.45
CA ALA A 50 -10.85 15.04 10.78
C ALA A 50 -11.10 15.49 9.33
N ALA A 51 -11.24 16.80 9.11
CA ALA A 51 -11.40 17.36 7.78
C ALA A 51 -10.24 17.03 6.84
N GLN A 52 -8.99 17.02 7.32
CA GLN A 52 -7.85 16.63 6.48
C GLN A 52 -7.87 15.13 6.14
N ALA A 53 -8.20 14.27 7.11
CA ALA A 53 -8.34 12.84 6.87
C ALA A 53 -9.45 12.54 5.85
N GLU A 54 -10.59 13.21 5.98
CA GLU A 54 -11.72 13.13 5.03
C GLU A 54 -11.31 13.60 3.64
N HIS A 55 -10.64 14.76 3.52
CA HIS A 55 -10.14 15.25 2.23
C HIS A 55 -9.12 14.30 1.59
N ASP A 56 -8.22 13.70 2.37
CA ASP A 56 -7.23 12.75 1.85
C ASP A 56 -7.93 11.51 1.25
N GLU A 57 -8.98 11.02 1.92
CA GLU A 57 -9.82 9.90 1.45
C GLU A 57 -10.64 10.28 0.20
N GLU A 58 -11.28 11.45 0.19
CA GLU A 58 -12.01 11.98 -0.97
C GLU A 58 -11.10 12.17 -2.19
N ASN A 59 -9.89 12.68 -1.98
CA ASN A 59 -8.89 12.88 -3.02
C ASN A 59 -8.43 11.54 -3.62
N LEU A 60 -8.16 10.54 -2.78
CA LEU A 60 -7.80 9.20 -3.23
C LEU A 60 -8.95 8.56 -4.03
N THR A 61 -10.18 8.71 -3.55
CA THR A 61 -11.39 8.23 -4.23
C THR A 61 -11.55 8.88 -5.60
N THR A 62 -11.41 10.22 -5.66
CA THR A 62 -11.51 10.99 -6.91
C THR A 62 -10.44 10.59 -7.92
N ALA A 63 -9.17 10.48 -7.47
CA ALA A 63 -8.07 10.05 -8.31
C ALA A 63 -8.28 8.62 -8.85
N SER A 64 -8.75 7.71 -8.00
CA SER A 64 -9.03 6.32 -8.39
C SER A 64 -10.14 6.24 -9.44
N ARG A 65 -11.22 7.02 -9.29
CA ARG A 65 -12.31 7.09 -10.29
C ARG A 65 -11.83 7.64 -11.63
N LEU A 66 -11.03 8.71 -11.62
CA LEU A 66 -10.44 9.26 -12.85
C LEU A 66 -9.53 8.24 -13.54
N PHE A 67 -8.68 7.55 -12.76
CA PHE A 67 -7.80 6.51 -13.27
C PHE A 67 -8.59 5.35 -13.90
N LEU A 68 -9.61 4.84 -13.20
CA LEU A 68 -10.46 3.76 -13.70
C LEU A 68 -11.23 4.17 -14.96
N ALA A 69 -11.69 5.42 -15.05
CA ALA A 69 -12.33 5.94 -16.26
C ALA A 69 -11.37 5.94 -17.46
N LEU A 70 -10.10 6.32 -17.26
CA LEU A 70 -9.08 6.27 -18.31
C LEU A 70 -8.77 4.83 -18.75
N MET A 71 -8.79 3.87 -17.81
CA MET A 71 -8.50 2.46 -18.10
C MET A 71 -9.60 1.73 -18.89
N LYS A 72 -10.82 2.29 -18.97
CA LYS A 72 -11.90 1.73 -19.79
C LYS A 72 -11.63 1.80 -21.30
N HIS A 73 -10.64 2.59 -21.72
CA HIS A 73 -10.22 2.68 -23.12
C HIS A 73 -9.02 1.77 -23.39
N ASP A 74 -9.02 1.06 -24.51
CA ASP A 74 -7.95 0.13 -24.92
C ASP A 74 -6.55 0.78 -24.88
N ASP A 75 -6.44 2.04 -25.31
CA ASP A 75 -5.16 2.77 -25.31
C ASP A 75 -4.71 3.13 -23.88
N GLY A 76 -5.67 3.37 -22.98
CA GLY A 76 -5.40 3.57 -21.56
C GLY A 76 -4.82 2.30 -20.92
N ALA A 77 -5.48 1.16 -21.12
CA ALA A 77 -5.02 -0.13 -20.59
C ALA A 77 -3.62 -0.51 -21.11
N LYS A 78 -3.36 -0.28 -22.41
CA LYS A 78 -2.01 -0.48 -22.99
C LYS A 78 -0.97 0.45 -22.37
N SER A 79 -1.32 1.73 -22.19
CA SER A 79 -0.43 2.72 -21.59
C SER A 79 -0.08 2.37 -20.14
N LEU A 80 -1.04 1.85 -19.38
CA LEU A 80 -0.79 1.37 -18.01
C LEU A 80 0.24 0.24 -17.99
N LEU A 81 0.07 -0.78 -18.83
CA LEU A 81 1.03 -1.89 -18.90
C LEU A 81 2.45 -1.42 -19.23
N LEU A 82 2.58 -0.38 -20.06
CA LEU A 82 3.88 0.22 -20.39
C LEU A 82 4.46 1.04 -19.22
N ALA A 83 3.61 1.70 -18.43
CA ALA A 83 4.03 2.53 -17.31
C ALA A 83 4.32 1.73 -16.02
N LEU A 84 3.80 0.51 -15.88
CA LEU A 84 3.95 -0.30 -14.66
C LEU A 84 5.42 -0.47 -14.22
N PRO A 85 6.40 -0.78 -15.09
CA PRO A 85 7.80 -0.88 -14.68
C PRO A 85 8.42 0.44 -14.24
N GLU A 86 7.89 1.59 -14.69
CA GLU A 86 8.37 2.90 -14.25
C GLU A 86 7.90 3.22 -12.83
N VAL A 87 6.65 2.88 -12.52
CA VAL A 87 6.04 3.09 -11.19
C VAL A 87 6.52 2.03 -10.19
N PHE A 88 6.62 0.78 -10.65
CA PHE A 88 6.97 -0.38 -9.86
C PHE A 88 8.16 -1.13 -10.51
N PRO A 89 9.41 -0.68 -10.28
CA PRO A 89 10.59 -1.26 -10.94
C PRO A 89 10.82 -2.75 -10.67
N TRP A 90 10.18 -3.32 -9.65
CA TRP A 90 10.25 -4.75 -9.34
C TRP A 90 9.40 -5.62 -10.30
N VAL A 91 8.45 -5.03 -11.03
CA VAL A 91 7.62 -5.71 -12.04
C VAL A 91 8.46 -6.37 -13.14
N ARG A 92 9.68 -5.89 -13.39
CA ARG A 92 10.61 -6.51 -14.36
C ARG A 92 11.05 -7.93 -14.01
N HIS A 93 10.79 -8.39 -12.78
CA HIS A 93 11.06 -9.75 -12.33
C HIS A 93 9.83 -10.66 -12.43
N LEU A 94 8.69 -10.14 -12.86
CA LEU A 94 7.48 -10.91 -13.13
C LEU A 94 7.44 -11.35 -14.59
N ASP A 95 6.88 -12.53 -14.84
CA ASP A 95 6.54 -12.97 -16.18
C ASP A 95 5.29 -12.27 -16.73
N ARG A 96 4.93 -12.54 -17.99
CA ARG A 96 3.82 -11.85 -18.65
C ARG A 96 2.46 -12.15 -18.03
N GLU A 97 2.26 -13.36 -17.51
CA GLU A 97 1.01 -13.76 -16.87
C GLU A 97 0.89 -13.12 -15.49
N GLU A 98 1.97 -13.13 -14.72
CA GLU A 98 2.09 -12.45 -13.43
C GLU A 98 1.87 -10.95 -13.53
N VAL A 99 2.46 -10.27 -14.54
CA VAL A 99 2.22 -8.84 -14.78
C VAL A 99 0.73 -8.58 -15.05
N ARG A 100 0.08 -9.44 -15.84
CA ARG A 100 -1.35 -9.30 -16.12
C ARG A 100 -2.18 -9.50 -14.85
N ALA A 101 -1.87 -10.53 -14.07
CA ALA A 101 -2.56 -10.82 -12.81
C ALA A 101 -2.41 -9.67 -11.80
N PHE A 102 -1.19 -9.15 -11.62
CA PHE A 102 -0.94 -7.96 -10.81
C PHE A 102 -1.75 -6.76 -11.29
N THR A 103 -1.80 -6.51 -12.61
CA THR A 103 -2.54 -5.39 -13.17
C THR A 103 -4.03 -5.48 -12.86
N VAL A 104 -4.62 -6.67 -13.04
CA VAL A 104 -6.03 -6.92 -12.74
C VAL A 104 -6.32 -6.70 -11.26
N GLU A 105 -5.55 -7.33 -10.36
CA GLU A 105 -5.73 -7.20 -8.92
C GLU A 105 -5.57 -5.74 -8.45
N LEU A 106 -4.59 -5.00 -9.00
CA LEU A 106 -4.40 -3.60 -8.68
C LEU A 106 -5.60 -2.73 -9.11
N VAL A 107 -6.15 -2.97 -10.29
CA VAL A 107 -7.32 -2.24 -10.81
C VAL A 107 -8.56 -2.55 -9.98
N GLU A 108 -8.79 -3.82 -9.65
CA GLU A 108 -9.89 -4.24 -8.76
C GLU A 108 -9.76 -3.59 -7.38
N ALA A 109 -8.57 -3.63 -6.78
CA ALA A 109 -8.32 -3.01 -5.48
C ALA A 109 -8.51 -1.48 -5.50
N LEU A 110 -8.15 -0.80 -6.59
CA LEU A 110 -8.40 0.64 -6.77
C LEU A 110 -9.89 0.94 -6.94
N SER A 111 -10.64 0.06 -7.60
CA SER A 111 -12.09 0.16 -7.70
C SER A 111 -12.77 0.00 -6.34
N ASP A 112 -12.35 -1.00 -5.55
CA ASP A 112 -12.86 -1.21 -4.20
C ASP A 112 -12.50 -0.05 -3.26
N ALA A 113 -11.30 0.51 -3.40
CA ALA A 113 -10.91 1.70 -2.67
C ALA A 113 -11.81 2.90 -3.00
N ALA A 114 -12.16 3.08 -4.28
CA ALA A 114 -13.01 4.18 -4.73
C ALA A 114 -14.48 4.04 -4.32
N GLU A 115 -15.01 2.82 -4.26
CA GLU A 115 -16.44 2.58 -3.98
C GLU A 115 -16.73 2.24 -2.53
N LEU A 116 -15.78 1.61 -1.82
CA LEU A 116 -15.98 1.07 -0.47
C LEU A 116 -15.01 1.66 0.57
N GLY A 117 -14.10 2.56 0.19
CA GLY A 117 -13.05 3.06 1.09
C GLY A 117 -12.03 1.98 1.48
N ALA A 118 -11.99 0.85 0.75
CA ALA A 118 -11.19 -0.33 1.09
C ALA A 118 -9.71 -0.22 0.66
N GLY A 119 -9.05 0.91 0.96
CA GLY A 119 -7.68 1.21 0.53
C GLY A 119 -6.59 0.20 0.97
N GLN A 120 -6.87 -0.61 2.00
CA GLN A 120 -5.97 -1.69 2.41
C GLN A 120 -5.77 -2.76 1.33
N ALA A 121 -6.77 -2.99 0.46
CA ALA A 121 -6.65 -3.95 -0.62
C ALA A 121 -5.53 -3.54 -1.60
N VAL A 122 -5.43 -2.25 -1.91
CA VAL A 122 -4.39 -1.70 -2.81
C VAL A 122 -3.01 -1.94 -2.22
N HIS A 123 -2.84 -1.63 -0.93
CA HIS A 123 -1.57 -1.85 -0.24
C HIS A 123 -1.18 -3.34 -0.23
N ARG A 124 -2.14 -4.23 0.07
CA ARG A 124 -1.90 -5.68 0.06
C ARG A 124 -1.47 -6.19 -1.31
N ALA A 125 -2.17 -5.82 -2.39
CA ALA A 125 -1.80 -6.22 -3.74
C ALA A 125 -0.35 -5.84 -4.06
N ILE A 126 0.03 -4.59 -3.80
CA ILE A 126 1.40 -4.10 -4.04
C ILE A 126 2.44 -4.86 -3.22
N VAL A 127 2.18 -5.10 -1.93
CA VAL A 127 3.12 -5.81 -1.04
C VAL A 127 3.28 -7.27 -1.46
N SER A 128 2.18 -7.96 -1.75
CA SER A 128 2.17 -9.36 -2.16
C SER A 128 2.93 -9.57 -3.47
N TRP A 129 2.61 -8.79 -4.51
CA TRP A 129 3.29 -8.92 -5.80
C TRP A 129 4.76 -8.52 -5.76
N ARG A 130 5.13 -7.57 -4.90
CA ARG A 130 6.54 -7.26 -4.64
C ARG A 130 7.26 -8.43 -3.98
N ALA A 131 6.60 -9.21 -3.13
CA ALA A 131 7.17 -10.41 -2.55
C ALA A 131 7.38 -11.50 -3.61
N THR A 132 6.40 -11.74 -4.50
CA THR A 132 6.54 -12.64 -5.65
C THR A 132 7.73 -12.23 -6.53
N ALA A 133 7.81 -10.95 -6.90
CA ALA A 133 8.92 -10.43 -7.70
C ALA A 133 10.28 -10.59 -7.01
N ARG A 134 10.34 -10.54 -5.67
CA ARG A 134 11.57 -10.78 -4.92
C ARG A 134 12.01 -12.24 -5.03
N ILE A 135 11.07 -13.19 -4.93
CA ILE A 135 11.33 -14.62 -5.12
C ILE A 135 11.81 -14.87 -6.55
N ASN A 136 11.12 -14.33 -7.56
CA ASN A 136 11.50 -14.53 -8.97
C ASN A 136 12.87 -13.91 -9.32
N ALA A 137 13.30 -12.89 -8.58
CA ALA A 137 14.62 -12.27 -8.74
C ALA A 137 15.78 -13.11 -8.19
N ASP A 138 15.49 -14.12 -7.35
CA ASP A 138 16.49 -15.00 -6.74
C ASP A 138 16.26 -16.45 -7.22
N PRO A 139 17.10 -16.99 -8.12
CA PRO A 139 16.92 -18.33 -8.67
C PRO A 139 16.88 -19.45 -7.63
N GLU A 140 17.61 -19.33 -6.51
CA GLU A 140 17.57 -20.35 -5.45
C GLU A 140 16.27 -20.24 -4.66
N GLN A 141 15.83 -19.02 -4.34
CA GLN A 141 14.55 -18.81 -3.65
C GLN A 141 13.38 -19.28 -4.51
N LEU A 142 13.43 -19.05 -5.82
CA LEU A 142 12.45 -19.55 -6.77
C LEU A 142 12.46 -21.08 -6.82
N ARG A 143 13.64 -21.70 -6.93
CA ARG A 143 13.76 -23.17 -6.94
C ARG A 143 13.19 -23.79 -5.66
N GLU A 144 13.46 -23.18 -4.50
CA GLU A 144 12.92 -23.65 -3.22
C GLU A 144 11.40 -23.45 -3.13
N SER A 145 10.89 -22.32 -3.64
CA SER A 145 9.44 -22.03 -3.63
C SER A 145 8.63 -22.95 -4.55
N LEU A 146 9.26 -23.47 -5.60
CA LEU A 146 8.67 -24.44 -6.53
C LEU A 146 8.84 -25.90 -6.07
N ARG A 147 9.62 -26.14 -5.00
CA ARG A 147 9.77 -27.48 -4.45
C ARG A 147 8.41 -27.95 -3.91
N PRO A 148 8.01 -29.21 -4.18
CA PRO A 148 6.86 -29.79 -3.51
C PRO A 148 7.00 -29.69 -2.00
N LEU A 149 5.94 -29.29 -1.30
CA LEU A 149 5.88 -29.45 0.14
C LEU A 149 5.87 -30.95 0.41
N ASP A 150 6.93 -31.46 1.06
CA ASP A 150 7.18 -32.89 1.24
C ASP A 150 6.22 -33.52 2.26
N GLY A 151 4.91 -33.52 2.02
CA GLY A 151 3.94 -34.20 2.90
C GLY A 151 3.99 -33.82 4.38
N ASP A 152 4.70 -32.74 4.73
CA ASP A 152 4.82 -32.24 6.09
C ASP A 152 3.42 -31.80 6.53
N ASP A 153 2.86 -32.53 7.49
CA ASP A 153 1.65 -32.12 8.18
C ASP A 153 2.00 -30.85 8.98
N PHE A 154 1.62 -29.69 8.45
CA PHE A 154 1.79 -28.39 9.11
C PHE A 154 0.85 -28.20 10.31
N GLY A 155 0.19 -29.27 10.75
CA GLY A 155 -0.75 -29.30 11.84
C GLY A 155 -2.17 -29.01 11.39
N PRO A 156 -3.15 -29.32 12.25
CA PRO A 156 -4.56 -29.08 11.95
C PRO A 156 -4.83 -27.58 11.78
N VAL A 157 -5.53 -27.21 10.70
CA VAL A 157 -6.04 -25.85 10.51
C VAL A 157 -7.18 -25.62 11.49
N GLU A 158 -6.93 -24.85 12.55
CA GLU A 158 -7.99 -24.39 13.44
C GLU A 158 -8.83 -23.30 12.77
N VAL A 159 -9.96 -23.71 12.18
CA VAL A 159 -10.96 -22.77 11.67
C VAL A 159 -11.81 -22.31 12.85
N ARG A 160 -11.63 -21.06 13.31
CA ARG A 160 -12.57 -20.45 14.25
C ARG A 160 -13.87 -20.12 13.53
N ALA A 161 -14.96 -20.74 13.98
CA ALA A 161 -16.34 -20.42 13.60
C ALA A 161 -16.85 -19.17 14.32
#